data_AF-A0A6A7JT97-F1
#
_entry.id   AF-A0A6A7JT97-F1
#
_cell.length_a   1.000
_cell.length_b   1.000
_cell.length_c   1.000
_cell.angle_alpha   90.00
_cell.angle_beta   90.00
_cell.angle_gamma   90.00
#
_symmetry.space_group_name_H-M   'P 1'
#
loop_
_entity.id
_entity.type
_entity.pdbx_description
1 polymer ?
#
loop_
_entity_poly.entity_id
_entity_poly.type
_entity_poly.pdbx_seq_one_letter_code
_entity_poly.pdbx_strand_id
1 'polypeptide(L)'
;MSDKELEIFELCERLSELLGDKEAIADLKKLYTNHPEMFKDMQEVKEVINKVVSEPEIIVDANRDKRNYEIIKAAKIINDKKMADVVIKNESGTNEIFHANKKRIKEFNRLNNKDNLLQVETPTLSTHQLNGLELMDKNPSGANALSATINQTIPQKDKSANDFKAKLEEFSTKKTNAIKSINKEFKR
;
A
#
# COMPACT_ATOMS: atom_id res chain seq x y z
N MET A 1 -27.39 -12.55 -9.57
CA MET A 1 -27.40 -11.53 -8.50
C MET A 1 -26.09 -11.68 -7.76
N SER A 2 -25.24 -10.64 -7.68
CA SER A 2 -24.03 -10.75 -6.86
C SER A 2 -24.44 -10.67 -5.40
N ASP A 3 -24.19 -11.72 -4.62
CA ASP A 3 -24.41 -11.77 -3.18
C ASP A 3 -23.43 -10.85 -2.42
N LYS A 4 -23.48 -9.54 -2.71
CA LYS A 4 -22.69 -8.54 -1.98
C LYS A 4 -23.44 -8.19 -0.70
N GLU A 5 -22.71 -8.18 0.40
CA GLU A 5 -23.24 -7.77 1.71
C GLU A 5 -22.63 -6.41 2.03
N LEU A 6 -23.25 -5.36 1.46
CA LEU A 6 -22.77 -3.99 1.56
C LEU A 6 -23.24 -3.37 2.87
N GLU A 7 -22.32 -2.73 3.59
CA GLU A 7 -22.58 -2.02 4.83
C GLU A 7 -21.94 -0.63 4.75
N ILE A 8 -22.61 0.37 5.32
CA ILE A 8 -22.14 1.75 5.42
C ILE A 8 -21.53 1.97 6.80
N PHE A 9 -20.38 2.63 6.84
CA PHE A 9 -19.62 2.94 8.04
C PHE A 9 -19.48 4.45 8.18
N GLU A 10 -19.83 4.98 9.35
CA GLU A 10 -19.57 6.37 9.70
C GLU A 10 -18.09 6.55 10.08
N LEU A 11 -17.43 7.45 9.38
CA LEU A 11 -16.03 7.81 9.57
C LEU A 11 -15.92 8.87 10.67
N CYS A 12 -14.84 8.82 11.44
CA CYS A 12 -14.53 9.91 12.35
C CYS A 12 -14.22 11.22 11.59
N GLU A 13 -14.28 12.34 12.30
CA GLU A 13 -14.03 13.68 11.74
C GLU A 13 -12.71 13.74 10.97
N ARG A 14 -11.62 13.22 11.56
CA ARG A 14 -10.29 13.18 10.92
C ARG A 14 -10.27 12.42 9.59
N LEU A 15 -10.96 11.29 9.50
CA LEU A 15 -11.05 10.55 8.24
C LEU A 15 -11.97 11.27 7.24
N SER A 16 -13.04 11.87 7.73
CA SER A 16 -14.00 12.61 6.91
C SER A 16 -13.39 13.86 6.27
N GLU A 17 -12.55 14.59 7.01
CA GLU A 17 -11.82 15.75 6.50
C GLU A 17 -10.83 15.38 5.40
N LEU A 18 -10.15 14.24 5.54
CA LEU A 18 -9.20 13.75 4.53
C LEU A 18 -9.91 13.24 3.29
N LEU A 19 -11.04 12.54 3.46
CA LEU A 19 -11.73 11.84 2.37
C LEU A 19 -12.87 12.66 1.74
N GLY A 20 -13.28 13.77 2.37
CA GLY A 20 -14.33 14.66 1.87
C GLY A 20 -15.77 14.16 2.07
N ASP A 21 -15.96 13.01 2.74
CA ASP A 21 -17.28 12.46 3.05
C ASP A 21 -17.22 11.71 4.40
N LYS A 22 -18.34 11.67 5.12
CA LYS A 22 -18.48 11.07 6.44
C LYS A 22 -18.75 9.57 6.40
N GLU A 23 -19.07 9.03 5.23
CA GLU A 23 -19.44 7.64 5.08
C GLU A 23 -18.44 6.88 4.21
N ALA A 24 -18.30 5.59 4.48
CA ALA A 24 -17.59 4.64 3.64
C ALA A 24 -18.38 3.35 3.49
N ILE A 25 -18.34 2.76 2.30
CA ILE A 25 -19.04 1.53 1.98
C ILE A 25 -18.06 0.36 2.02
N ALA A 26 -18.46 -0.77 2.60
CA ALA A 26 -17.68 -2.00 2.61
C ALA A 26 -18.51 -3.20 2.14
N ASP A 27 -17.91 -4.09 1.36
CA ASP A 27 -18.46 -5.42 1.08
C ASP A 27 -17.92 -6.41 2.13
N LEU A 28 -18.71 -6.67 3.17
CA LEU A 28 -18.30 -7.49 4.31
C LEU A 28 -17.97 -8.91 3.90
N LYS A 29 -18.74 -9.47 2.97
CA LYS A 29 -18.52 -10.82 2.44
C LYS A 29 -17.18 -10.91 1.72
N LYS A 30 -16.85 -9.92 0.88
CA LYS A 30 -15.55 -9.83 0.20
C LYS A 30 -14.40 -9.69 1.20
N LEU A 31 -14.53 -8.83 2.20
CA LEU A 31 -13.50 -8.62 3.22
C LEU A 31 -13.25 -9.88 4.05
N TYR A 32 -14.31 -10.56 4.48
CA TYR A 32 -14.21 -11.83 5.20
C TYR A 32 -13.57 -12.92 4.33
N THR A 33 -13.98 -13.05 3.07
CA THR A 33 -13.46 -14.07 2.13
C THR A 33 -11.98 -13.89 1.83
N ASN A 34 -11.46 -12.65 1.87
CA ASN A 34 -10.04 -12.38 1.66
C ASN A 34 -9.16 -12.89 2.82
N HIS A 35 -9.67 -12.87 4.05
CA HIS A 35 -8.94 -13.23 5.27
C HIS A 35 -9.82 -13.99 6.28
N PRO A 36 -10.40 -15.15 5.92
CA PRO A 36 -11.32 -15.89 6.78
C PRO A 36 -10.63 -16.44 8.04
N GLU A 37 -9.31 -16.56 8.03
CA GLU A 37 -8.51 -16.98 9.18
C GLU A 37 -8.37 -15.89 10.27
N MET A 38 -8.63 -14.64 9.91
CA MET A 38 -8.39 -13.48 10.78
C MET A 38 -9.64 -13.02 11.52
N PHE A 39 -10.80 -13.47 11.05
CA PHE A 39 -12.10 -13.14 11.61
C PHE A 39 -12.89 -14.41 11.89
N LYS A 40 -13.64 -14.42 12.98
CA LYS A 40 -14.53 -15.52 13.35
C LYS A 40 -15.71 -15.61 12.37
N ASP A 41 -16.24 -14.46 11.98
CA ASP A 41 -17.42 -14.31 11.13
C ASP A 41 -17.45 -12.89 10.52
N MET A 42 -18.45 -12.63 9.66
CA MET A 42 -18.65 -11.30 9.04
C MET A 42 -19.04 -10.23 10.04
N GLN A 43 -19.69 -10.61 11.16
CA GLN A 43 -20.05 -9.67 12.22
C GLN A 43 -18.79 -9.12 12.89
N GLU A 44 -17.78 -9.96 13.10
CA GLU A 44 -16.49 -9.52 13.64
C GLU A 44 -15.74 -8.59 12.68
N VAL A 45 -15.88 -8.78 11.35
CA VAL A 45 -15.35 -7.83 10.36
C VAL A 45 -15.99 -6.45 10.56
N LYS A 46 -17.33 -6.40 10.65
CA LYS A 46 -18.08 -5.16 10.89
C LYS A 46 -17.63 -4.47 12.18
N GLU A 47 -17.52 -5.20 13.28
CA GLU A 47 -17.07 -4.66 14.56
C GLU A 47 -15.65 -4.09 14.50
N VAL A 48 -14.73 -4.78 13.84
CA VAL A 48 -13.34 -4.35 13.69
C VAL A 48 -13.25 -3.09 12.85
N ILE A 49 -13.98 -3.04 11.73
CA ILE A 49 -14.01 -1.85 10.88
C ILE A 49 -14.54 -0.66 11.68
N ASN A 50 -15.70 -0.80 12.32
CA ASN A 50 -16.29 0.26 13.16
C ASN A 50 -15.28 0.79 14.19
N LYS A 51 -14.62 -0.10 14.94
CA LYS A 51 -13.60 0.30 15.92
C LYS A 51 -12.48 1.14 15.31
N VAL A 52 -11.99 0.77 14.12
CA VAL A 52 -10.87 1.46 13.48
C VAL A 52 -11.31 2.80 12.86
N VAL A 53 -12.45 2.86 12.19
CA VAL A 53 -12.88 4.07 11.47
C VAL A 53 -13.46 5.14 12.38
N SER A 54 -14.09 4.76 13.50
CA SER A 54 -14.64 5.71 14.47
C SER A 54 -13.57 6.39 15.33
N GLU A 55 -12.46 5.73 15.61
CA GLU A 55 -11.38 6.31 16.43
C GLU A 55 -10.02 5.68 16.10
N PRO A 56 -9.43 5.99 14.93
CA PRO A 56 -8.12 5.47 14.56
C PRO A 56 -7.04 6.09 15.44
N GLU A 57 -6.04 5.30 15.84
CA GLU A 57 -4.85 5.83 16.53
C GLU A 57 -3.81 6.32 15.52
N ILE A 58 -3.72 5.66 14.37
CA ILE A 58 -2.79 6.00 13.31
C ILE A 58 -3.56 6.18 12.00
N ILE A 59 -3.24 7.25 11.27
CA ILE A 59 -3.68 7.50 9.89
C ILE A 59 -2.43 7.73 9.03
N VAL A 60 -2.33 7.00 7.92
CA VAL A 60 -1.20 7.05 7.00
C VAL A 60 -1.70 7.27 5.58
N ASP A 61 -1.04 8.17 4.86
CA ASP A 61 -1.17 8.25 3.41
C ASP A 61 -0.50 7.02 2.76
N ALA A 62 -1.34 6.13 2.21
CA ALA A 62 -0.93 4.92 1.53
C ALA A 62 -0.94 5.07 0.00
N ASN A 63 -1.02 6.29 -0.51
CA ASN A 63 -0.96 6.56 -1.93
C ASN A 63 0.49 6.40 -2.43
N ARG A 64 0.79 5.23 -3.00
CA ARG A 64 2.15 4.89 -3.47
C ARG A 64 2.52 5.54 -4.80
N ASP A 65 1.53 5.79 -5.64
CA ASP A 65 1.70 6.32 -6.98
C ASP A 65 0.80 7.55 -7.13
N LYS A 66 1.13 8.48 -8.04
CA LYS A 66 0.26 9.62 -8.39
C LYS A 66 -0.97 9.13 -9.15
N ARG A 67 -1.88 8.45 -8.45
CA ARG A 67 -3.15 7.98 -8.98
C ARG A 67 -4.20 9.07 -8.86
N ASN A 68 -5.26 8.93 -9.65
CA ASN A 68 -6.41 9.83 -9.63
C ASN A 68 -7.37 9.55 -8.45
N TYR A 69 -6.93 8.78 -7.47
CA TYR A 69 -7.71 8.38 -6.32
C TYR A 69 -6.80 8.31 -5.09
N GLU A 70 -7.39 8.52 -3.93
CA GLU A 70 -6.67 8.55 -2.66
C GLU A 70 -6.77 7.20 -1.96
N ILE A 71 -5.73 6.86 -1.19
CA ILE A 71 -5.71 5.64 -0.39
C ILE A 71 -5.23 6.00 1.00
N ILE A 72 -6.15 5.96 1.96
CA ILE A 72 -5.86 6.20 3.36
C ILE A 72 -5.84 4.88 4.10
N LYS A 73 -4.80 4.67 4.92
CA LYS A 73 -4.74 3.56 5.87
C LYS A 73 -4.99 4.07 7.27
N ALA A 74 -6.00 3.52 7.93
CA ALA A 74 -6.30 3.73 9.34
C ALA A 74 -5.92 2.50 10.15
N ALA A 75 -5.41 2.69 11.37
CA ALA A 75 -5.10 1.59 12.28
C ALA A 75 -5.41 1.93 13.73
N LYS A 76 -5.76 0.91 14.51
CA LYS A 76 -6.06 1.01 15.95
C LYS A 76 -5.53 -0.23 16.68
N ILE A 77 -5.10 -0.07 17.93
CA ILE A 77 -4.82 -1.21 18.80
C ILE A 77 -6.15 -1.78 19.27
N ILE A 78 -6.35 -3.09 19.13
CA ILE A 78 -7.61 -3.76 19.52
C ILE A 78 -7.48 -4.58 20.80
N ASN A 79 -6.25 -4.95 21.18
CA ASN A 79 -5.87 -5.52 22.48
C ASN A 79 -4.34 -5.52 22.63
N ASP A 80 -3.83 -5.95 23.78
CA ASP A 80 -2.40 -6.00 24.12
C ASP A 80 -1.51 -6.77 23.12
N LYS A 81 -2.09 -7.65 22.29
CA LYS A 81 -1.35 -8.50 21.35
C LYS A 81 -1.60 -8.15 19.89
N LYS A 82 -2.68 -7.43 19.59
CA LYS A 82 -3.20 -7.26 18.24
C LYS A 82 -3.59 -5.80 17.96
N MET A 83 -3.37 -5.41 16.73
CA MET A 83 -3.92 -4.19 16.12
C MET A 83 -4.86 -4.58 14.98
N ALA A 84 -5.64 -3.64 14.49
CA ALA A 84 -6.39 -3.77 13.24
C ALA A 84 -6.04 -2.62 12.29
N ASP A 85 -5.95 -2.91 11.00
CA ASP A 85 -5.86 -1.90 9.95
C ASP A 85 -6.98 -2.01 8.94
N VAL A 86 -7.45 -0.84 8.51
CA VAL A 86 -8.45 -0.65 7.47
C VAL A 86 -7.83 0.23 6.38
N VAL A 87 -8.08 -0.11 5.12
CA VAL A 87 -7.67 0.72 3.98
C VAL A 87 -8.91 1.19 3.26
N ILE A 88 -9.00 2.52 3.13
CA ILE A 88 -10.08 3.23 2.47
C ILE A 88 -9.53 3.78 1.16
N LYS A 89 -10.22 3.47 0.07
CA LYS A 89 -10.00 4.06 -1.24
C LYS A 89 -11.04 5.14 -1.46
N ASN A 90 -10.63 6.37 -1.71
CA ASN A 90 -11.53 7.42 -2.19
C ASN A 90 -11.36 7.57 -3.69
N GLU A 91 -12.38 7.22 -4.45
CA GLU A 91 -12.43 7.44 -5.89
C GLU A 91 -13.56 8.40 -6.23
N SER A 92 -13.20 9.61 -6.65
CA SER A 92 -14.17 10.66 -7.02
C SER A 92 -15.20 10.96 -5.92
N GLY A 93 -14.78 11.00 -4.65
CA GLY A 93 -15.65 11.25 -3.50
C GLY A 93 -16.40 10.02 -2.97
N THR A 94 -16.28 8.85 -3.62
CA THR A 94 -16.83 7.61 -3.08
C THR A 94 -15.77 6.87 -2.27
N ASN A 95 -16.06 6.65 -0.98
CA ASN A 95 -15.20 5.91 -0.07
C ASN A 95 -15.53 4.42 -0.07
N GLU A 96 -14.58 3.58 -0.50
CA GLU A 96 -14.67 2.11 -0.41
C GLU A 96 -13.66 1.58 0.60
N ILE A 97 -14.12 0.82 1.59
CA ILE A 97 -13.28 0.00 2.43
C ILE A 97 -13.03 -1.33 1.71
N PHE A 98 -11.83 -1.49 1.17
CA PHE A 98 -11.46 -2.67 0.38
C PHE A 98 -10.45 -3.60 1.09
N HIS A 99 -9.94 -3.19 2.25
CA HIS A 99 -9.10 -4.03 3.10
C HIS A 99 -9.42 -3.79 4.58
N ALA A 100 -9.59 -4.89 5.31
CA ALA A 100 -9.65 -4.91 6.76
C ALA A 100 -8.88 -6.13 7.25
N ASN A 101 -8.01 -5.95 8.24
CA ASN A 101 -7.21 -7.05 8.76
C ASN A 101 -6.85 -6.83 10.24
N LYS A 102 -6.59 -7.92 10.96
CA LYS A 102 -5.97 -7.89 12.29
C LYS A 102 -4.49 -8.22 12.14
N LYS A 103 -3.63 -7.58 12.90
CA LYS A 103 -2.18 -7.82 12.85
C LYS A 103 -1.61 -7.91 14.25
N ARG A 104 -0.37 -8.38 14.37
CA ARG A 104 0.34 -8.38 15.65
C ARG A 104 0.67 -6.93 16.03
N ILE A 105 0.68 -6.62 17.32
CA ILE A 105 0.91 -5.26 17.82
C ILE A 105 2.24 -4.65 17.33
N LYS A 106 3.28 -5.45 17.08
CA LYS A 106 4.55 -4.97 16.49
C LYS A 106 4.38 -4.23 15.15
N GLU A 107 3.33 -4.57 14.38
CA GLU A 107 3.04 -3.94 13.10
C GLU A 107 2.52 -2.51 13.28
N PHE A 108 1.92 -2.22 14.43
CA PHE A 108 1.46 -0.88 14.79
C PHE A 108 2.65 0.07 14.96
N ASN A 109 3.66 -0.34 15.74
CA ASN A 109 4.89 0.44 15.90
C ASN A 109 5.59 0.68 14.56
N ARG A 110 5.61 -0.32 13.67
CA ARG A 110 6.16 -0.16 12.32
C ARG A 110 5.36 0.85 11.48
N LEU A 111 4.05 0.95 11.70
CA LEU A 111 3.20 1.93 11.03
C LEU A 111 3.41 3.34 11.59
N ASN A 112 3.60 3.46 12.91
CA ASN A 112 3.84 4.71 13.62
C ASN A 112 5.21 5.34 13.30
N ASN A 113 6.14 4.57 12.74
CA ASN A 113 7.47 5.06 12.39
C ASN A 113 7.58 5.43 10.90
N LYS A 114 6.45 5.64 10.20
CA LYS A 114 6.46 5.98 8.78
C LYS A 114 6.42 7.49 8.55
N ASP A 115 7.17 7.94 7.56
CA ASP A 115 7.24 9.36 7.18
C ASP A 115 5.91 9.91 6.62
N ASN A 116 5.03 9.03 6.11
CA ASN A 116 3.72 9.41 5.56
C ASN A 116 2.60 9.44 6.63
N LEU A 117 2.96 9.63 7.90
CA LEU A 117 1.97 9.83 8.94
C LEU A 117 1.27 11.17 8.75
N LEU A 118 -0.05 11.14 8.64
CA LEU A 118 -0.87 12.36 8.54
C LEU A 118 -1.21 12.89 9.95
N GLN A 119 -0.19 13.04 10.79
CA GLN A 119 -0.26 13.29 12.24
C GLN A 119 -1.39 14.21 12.71
N VAL A 120 -1.93 13.90 13.89
CA VAL A 120 -2.14 14.91 14.93
C VAL A 120 -1.51 14.37 16.21
N GLU A 121 -0.27 14.77 16.49
CA GLU A 121 0.30 14.60 17.83
C GLU A 121 -0.38 15.58 18.79
N THR A 122 -0.75 15.09 19.97
CA THR A 122 -0.50 15.90 21.18
C THR A 122 1.01 15.86 21.42
N PRO A 123 1.68 17.01 21.58
CA PRO A 123 3.13 17.05 21.64
C PRO A 123 3.60 16.33 22.90
N THR A 124 4.20 15.15 22.74
CA THR A 124 4.99 14.54 23.82
C THR A 124 6.44 14.85 23.50
N LEU A 125 7.05 15.69 24.33
CA LEU A 125 8.43 16.14 24.19
C LEU A 125 9.36 14.92 24.09
N SER A 126 9.94 14.69 22.91
CA SER A 126 11.00 13.68 22.76
C SER A 126 12.19 14.13 23.59
N THR A 127 12.37 13.50 24.75
CA THR A 127 13.60 13.62 25.53
C THR A 127 14.64 12.72 24.87
N HIS A 128 15.25 13.19 23.78
CA HIS A 128 16.51 12.62 23.33
C HIS A 128 17.57 13.02 24.35
N GLN A 129 17.84 12.12 25.30
CA GLN A 129 19.03 12.19 26.11
C GLN A 129 20.26 11.99 25.21
N LEU A 130 21.12 13.00 25.31
CA LEU A 130 22.41 13.19 24.69
C LEU A 130 23.40 12.09 25.10
N ASN A 131 24.12 11.53 24.14
CA ASN A 131 25.43 10.86 24.26
C ASN A 131 25.93 10.62 22.81
N GLY A 132 27.02 11.17 22.31
CA GLY A 132 28.01 12.07 22.88
C GLY A 132 29.01 12.48 21.79
N LEU A 133 29.66 13.61 22.05
CA LEU A 133 31.02 14.01 21.65
C LEU A 133 31.41 13.92 20.16
N GLU A 134 31.26 15.07 19.49
CA GLU A 134 32.04 15.46 18.34
C GLU A 134 33.50 15.68 18.77
N LEU A 135 34.45 14.93 18.20
CA LEU A 135 35.88 15.32 18.08
C LEU A 135 36.50 14.55 16.91
N MET A 136 36.88 15.31 15.89
CA MET A 136 37.66 14.89 14.73
C MET A 136 39.06 14.38 15.13
N ASP A 137 39.57 13.50 14.26
CA ASP A 137 40.95 13.33 13.80
C ASP A 137 41.85 12.19 14.33
N LYS A 138 42.39 11.48 13.31
CA LYS A 138 43.66 10.72 13.21
C LYS A 138 43.61 9.18 13.37
N ASN A 139 43.47 8.52 12.21
CA ASN A 139 44.06 7.21 11.90
C ASN A 139 45.59 7.23 12.17
N PRO A 140 46.26 6.10 12.55
CA PRO A 140 46.39 4.96 11.64
C PRO A 140 46.54 3.53 12.24
N SER A 141 46.33 2.56 11.35
CA SER A 141 47.01 1.25 11.29
C SER A 141 46.51 0.09 12.16
N GLY A 142 46.04 -0.96 11.48
CA GLY A 142 45.75 -2.29 11.99
C GLY A 142 45.31 -3.19 10.84
N ALA A 143 46.29 -3.72 10.10
CA ALA A 143 46.15 -4.40 8.82
C ALA A 143 45.53 -5.81 8.88
N ASN A 144 45.09 -6.25 7.69
CA ASN A 144 44.85 -7.62 7.18
C ASN A 144 43.37 -8.08 7.22
N ALA A 145 42.67 -8.39 6.12
CA ALA A 145 43.08 -8.63 4.73
C ALA A 145 41.91 -8.31 3.77
N LEU A 146 42.16 -7.47 2.76
CA LEU A 146 41.29 -7.35 1.60
C LEU A 146 41.65 -8.47 0.62
N SER A 147 40.74 -9.42 0.39
CA SER A 147 40.93 -10.38 -0.68
C SER A 147 40.75 -9.68 -2.03
N ALA A 148 41.70 -9.98 -2.92
CA ALA A 148 41.89 -9.33 -4.19
C ALA A 148 40.72 -9.56 -5.18
N THR A 149 40.45 -8.50 -5.94
CA THR A 149 40.15 -8.46 -7.38
C THR A 149 39.65 -9.74 -8.03
N ILE A 150 38.39 -9.70 -8.46
CA ILE A 150 38.00 -10.22 -9.77
C ILE A 150 37.00 -9.26 -10.41
N ASN A 151 37.51 -8.39 -11.27
CA ASN A 151 36.70 -7.75 -12.32
C ASN A 151 36.36 -8.81 -13.37
N GLN A 152 35.51 -9.78 -13.03
CA GLN A 152 34.82 -10.58 -14.03
C GLN A 152 33.46 -9.95 -14.28
N THR A 153 33.48 -8.92 -15.12
CA THR A 153 32.29 -8.50 -15.86
C THR A 153 31.83 -9.71 -16.68
N ILE A 154 30.71 -10.30 -16.30
CA ILE A 154 30.05 -11.35 -17.10
C ILE A 154 29.82 -10.76 -18.49
N PRO A 155 30.34 -11.35 -19.59
CA PRO A 155 30.01 -10.87 -20.92
C PRO A 155 28.52 -11.10 -21.13
N GLN A 156 27.73 -10.03 -21.16
CA GLN A 156 26.37 -10.11 -21.69
C GLN A 156 26.51 -10.44 -23.18
N LYS A 157 26.19 -11.68 -23.52
CA LYS A 157 26.09 -12.15 -24.89
C LYS A 157 25.12 -11.23 -25.64
N ASP A 158 25.63 -10.52 -26.64
CA ASP A 158 24.87 -9.61 -27.49
C ASP A 158 23.59 -10.28 -28.03
N LYS A 159 22.46 -10.04 -27.36
CA LYS A 159 21.15 -10.27 -27.98
C LYS A 159 20.88 -9.05 -28.85
N SER A 160 21.36 -9.19 -30.08
CA SER A 160 21.36 -8.22 -31.16
C SER A 160 20.08 -7.39 -31.24
N ALA A 161 20.23 -6.10 -31.54
CA ALA A 161 19.17 -5.14 -31.85
C ALA A 161 18.15 -5.63 -32.93
N ASN A 162 18.47 -6.71 -33.63
CA ASN A 162 17.59 -7.38 -34.59
C ASN A 162 16.35 -8.00 -33.94
N ASP A 163 16.44 -8.45 -32.68
CA ASP A 163 15.31 -9.08 -31.96
C ASP A 163 14.21 -8.06 -31.59
N PHE A 164 14.62 -6.82 -31.28
CA PHE A 164 13.69 -5.73 -31.04
C PHE A 164 13.04 -5.23 -32.33
N LYS A 165 13.80 -5.15 -33.43
CA LYS A 165 13.28 -4.72 -34.73
C LYS A 165 12.28 -5.74 -35.30
N ALA A 166 12.57 -7.03 -35.16
CA ALA A 166 11.66 -8.11 -35.53
C ALA A 166 10.35 -8.09 -34.71
N LYS A 167 10.43 -7.85 -33.40
CA LYS A 167 9.23 -7.71 -32.55
C LYS A 167 8.39 -6.46 -32.88
N LEU A 168 9.01 -5.35 -33.26
CA LEU A 168 8.31 -4.14 -33.69
C LEU A 168 7.57 -4.34 -35.02
N GLU A 169 8.22 -4.98 -35.98
CA GLU A 169 7.62 -5.38 -37.26
C GLU A 169 6.43 -6.33 -37.04
N GLU A 170 6.58 -7.35 -36.19
CA GLU A 170 5.48 -8.28 -35.83
C GLU A 170 4.29 -7.57 -35.17
N PHE A 171 4.54 -6.58 -34.31
CA PHE A 171 3.48 -5.81 -33.67
C PHE A 171 2.72 -4.92 -34.66
N SER A 172 3.44 -4.32 -35.61
CA SER A 172 2.85 -3.44 -36.62
C SER A 172 1.96 -4.21 -37.61
N THR A 173 2.40 -5.39 -38.05
CA THR A 173 1.66 -6.24 -39.00
C THR A 173 0.37 -6.84 -38.39
N LYS A 174 0.38 -7.19 -37.09
CA LYS A 174 -0.84 -7.64 -36.38
C LYS A 174 -1.91 -6.56 -36.30
N LYS A 175 -1.53 -5.29 -36.12
CA LYS A 175 -2.47 -4.16 -36.06
C LYS A 175 -3.15 -3.91 -37.41
N THR A 176 -2.41 -4.02 -38.51
CA THR A 176 -2.96 -3.84 -39.87
C THR A 176 -3.90 -4.97 -40.29
N ASN A 177 -3.62 -6.21 -39.90
CA ASN A 177 -4.49 -7.35 -40.19
C ASN A 177 -5.80 -7.32 -39.38
N ALA A 178 -5.76 -6.86 -38.12
CA ALA A 178 -6.97 -6.64 -37.33
C ALA A 178 -7.90 -5.58 -37.95
N ILE A 179 -7.33 -4.48 -38.47
CA ILE A 179 -8.10 -3.39 -39.11
C ILE A 179 -8.70 -3.86 -40.46
N LYS A 180 -7.99 -4.70 -41.23
CA LYS A 180 -8.52 -5.28 -42.48
C LYS A 180 -9.67 -6.26 -42.25
N SER A 181 -9.64 -7.06 -41.17
CA SER A 181 -10.73 -7.97 -40.82
C SER A 181 -12.01 -7.21 -40.43
N ILE A 182 -11.87 -6.15 -39.63
CA ILE A 182 -13.01 -5.29 -39.22
C ILE A 182 -13.67 -4.62 -40.43
N ASN A 183 -12.88 -4.12 -41.39
CA ASN A 183 -13.41 -3.46 -42.58
C ASN A 183 -14.05 -4.43 -43.61
N LYS A 184 -13.75 -5.73 -43.53
CA LYS A 184 -14.37 -6.76 -44.39
C LYS A 184 -15.73 -7.23 -43.86
N GLU A 185 -15.94 -7.12 -42.55
CA GLU A 185 -17.18 -7.50 -41.87
C GLU A 185 -18.27 -6.41 -41.98
N PHE A 186 -17.86 -5.15 -42.11
CA PHE A 186 -18.77 -4.00 -42.30
C PHE A 186 -19.20 -3.72 -43.76
N LYS A 187 -18.82 -4.56 -44.73
CA LYS A 187 -19.18 -4.42 -46.15
C LYS A 187 -20.11 -5.52 -46.69
N ARG A 188 -20.86 -6.19 -45.81
CA ARG A 188 -21.97 -7.08 -46.21
C ARG A 188 -23.31 -6.44 -45.90
#